data_AF-A0A3C0AFG7-F1
#
_entry.id   AF-A0A3C0AFG7-F1
#
_cell.length_a   1.000
_cell.length_b   1.000
_cell.length_c   1.000
_cell.angle_alpha   90.00
_cell.angle_beta   90.00
_cell.angle_gamma   90.00
#
_symmetry.space_group_name_H-M   'P 1'
#
loop_
_entity.id
_entity.type
_entity.pdbx_description
1 polymer ?
#
loop_
_entity_poly.entity_id
_entity_poly.type
_entity_poly.pdbx_seq_one_letter_code
_entity_poly.pdbx_strand_id
1 'polypeptide(L)'
;MSDRAARIEALYAAIQKRILILDGAMGTMIQNHKLKEADYRGSRFAAYHMDIAGNNDLLSLTQPDIIREIHREYLEAGADIIETNTFNGTRLSQSDYEMESLVHELNQESARLAREVADEITAENPDKP
;
A
#
# COMPACT_ATOMS: atom_id res chain seq x y z
N MET A 1 4.57 -11.74 13.56
CA MET A 1 3.74 -12.83 14.14
C MET A 1 2.96 -13.54 13.03
N SER A 2 3.23 -14.82 12.72
CA SER A 2 2.69 -15.48 11.51
C SER A 2 1.25 -16.01 11.62
N ASP A 3 0.71 -16.24 12.83
CA ASP A 3 -0.66 -16.75 12.99
C ASP A 3 -1.74 -15.67 12.84
N ARG A 4 -2.75 -15.93 12.01
CA ARG A 4 -3.88 -15.03 11.76
C ARG A 4 -4.76 -14.87 13.00
N ALA A 5 -5.00 -15.94 13.76
CA ALA A 5 -5.86 -15.87 14.93
C ALA A 5 -5.22 -14.99 16.01
N ALA A 6 -3.94 -15.18 16.29
CA ALA A 6 -3.17 -14.34 17.21
C ALA A 6 -3.20 -12.85 16.83
N ARG A 7 -3.07 -12.49 15.54
CA ARG A 7 -3.17 -11.09 15.09
C ARG A 7 -4.54 -10.47 15.32
N ILE A 8 -5.61 -11.23 15.07
CA ILE A 8 -6.99 -10.77 15.31
C ILE A 8 -7.24 -10.58 16.81
N GLU A 9 -6.77 -11.50 17.64
CA GLU A 9 -6.88 -11.39 19.10
C GLU A 9 -6.09 -10.19 19.63
N ALA A 10 -4.87 -9.97 19.14
CA ALA A 10 -4.07 -8.80 19.47
C ALA A 10 -4.78 -7.48 19.09
N LEU A 11 -5.39 -7.41 17.90
CA LEU A 11 -6.18 -6.26 17.48
C LEU A 11 -7.35 -5.99 18.44
N TYR A 12 -8.16 -7.00 18.75
CA TYR A 12 -9.27 -6.84 19.69
C TYR A 12 -8.80 -6.44 21.09
N ALA A 13 -7.72 -7.04 21.58
CA ALA A 13 -7.15 -6.68 22.87
C ALA A 13 -6.64 -5.23 22.89
N ALA A 14 -6.06 -4.74 21.79
CA ALA A 14 -5.57 -3.37 21.68
C ALA A 14 -6.72 -2.35 21.65
N ILE A 15 -7.78 -2.61 20.86
CA ILE A 15 -8.95 -1.73 20.76
C ILE A 15 -9.67 -1.55 22.11
N GLN A 16 -9.64 -2.57 22.99
CA GLN A 16 -10.22 -2.46 24.34
C GLN A 16 -9.39 -1.58 25.29
N LYS A 17 -8.10 -1.37 25.01
CA LYS A 17 -7.17 -0.67 25.91
C LYS A 17 -6.88 0.76 25.50
N ARG A 18 -6.92 1.06 24.20
CA ARG A 18 -6.57 2.37 23.64
C ARG A 18 -7.26 2.62 22.31
N ILE A 19 -7.33 3.89 21.91
CA ILE A 19 -7.70 4.27 20.54
C ILE A 19 -6.58 3.82 19.61
N LEU A 20 -6.95 3.20 18.49
CA LEU A 20 -6.03 2.87 17.40
C LEU A 20 -6.14 3.93 16.31
N ILE A 21 -4.99 4.30 15.74
CA ILE A 21 -4.91 5.31 14.69
C ILE A 21 -4.78 4.62 13.33
N LEU A 22 -5.69 4.93 12.42
CA LEU A 22 -5.57 4.59 11.00
C LEU A 22 -4.64 5.59 10.33
N ASP A 23 -3.93 5.17 9.29
CA ASP A 23 -3.06 6.01 8.49
C ASP A 23 -3.83 7.10 7.72
N GLY A 24 -3.06 7.94 7.02
CA GLY A 24 -3.58 9.04 6.23
C GLY A 24 -3.69 8.71 4.74
N ALA A 25 -3.94 9.74 3.94
CA ALA A 25 -4.14 9.60 2.50
C ALA A 25 -2.86 9.17 1.74
N MET A 26 -2.86 7.94 1.22
CA MET A 26 -1.83 7.43 0.29
C MET A 26 -1.63 8.34 -0.93
N GLY A 27 -2.72 8.74 -1.59
CA GLY A 27 -2.64 9.58 -2.80
C GLY A 27 -2.01 10.96 -2.56
N THR A 28 -2.18 11.55 -1.37
CA THR A 28 -1.56 12.84 -1.05
C THR A 28 -0.05 12.69 -0.89
N MET A 29 0.40 11.60 -0.27
CA MET A 29 1.82 11.30 -0.12
C MET A 29 2.47 11.04 -1.48
N ILE A 30 1.83 10.24 -2.35
CA ILE A 30 2.30 10.01 -3.73
C ILE A 30 2.49 11.33 -4.50
N GLN A 31 1.59 12.31 -4.34
CA GLN A 31 1.70 13.60 -5.02
C GLN A 31 2.97 14.37 -4.64
N ASN A 32 3.50 14.20 -3.42
CA ASN A 32 4.74 14.85 -2.98
C ASN A 32 5.97 14.40 -3.77
N HIS A 33 5.95 13.17 -4.31
CA HIS A 33 7.03 12.63 -5.15
C HIS A 33 7.01 13.20 -6.59
N LYS A 34 5.96 13.91 -7.00
CA LYS A 34 5.84 14.59 -8.31
C LYS A 34 6.10 13.67 -9.52
N LEU A 35 5.70 12.41 -9.39
CA LEU A 35 5.87 11.36 -10.39
C LEU A 35 5.34 11.77 -11.76
N LYS A 36 6.01 11.29 -12.80
CA LYS A 36 5.69 11.49 -14.22
C LYS A 36 5.26 10.19 -14.84
N GLU A 37 4.68 10.27 -16.04
CA GLU A 37 4.22 9.13 -16.84
C GLU A 37 5.24 7.98 -16.89
N ALA A 38 6.53 8.29 -17.08
CA ALA A 38 7.60 7.30 -17.09
C ALA A 38 7.73 6.52 -15.76
N ASP A 39 7.46 7.16 -14.63
CA ASP A 39 7.53 6.53 -13.31
C ASP A 39 6.36 5.57 -13.10
N TYR A 40 5.14 5.95 -13.53
CA TYR A 40 3.98 5.06 -13.49
C TYR A 40 4.17 3.85 -14.39
N ARG A 41 4.78 4.03 -15.57
CA ARG A 41 5.09 2.94 -16.51
C ARG A 41 6.15 1.99 -15.99
N GLY A 42 7.16 2.51 -15.30
CA GLY A 42 8.37 1.78 -14.97
C GLY A 42 8.97 1.09 -16.21
N SER A 43 9.69 0.00 -15.99
CA SER A 43 10.24 -0.81 -17.08
C SER A 43 9.17 -1.67 -17.77
N ARG A 44 8.20 -2.20 -17.00
CA ARG A 44 7.22 -3.18 -17.45
C ARG A 44 6.21 -2.62 -18.46
N PHE A 45 5.83 -1.35 -18.33
CA PHE A 45 4.81 -0.70 -19.15
C PHE A 45 5.37 0.45 -20.00
N ALA A 46 6.69 0.47 -20.23
CA ALA A 46 7.37 1.54 -20.98
C ALA A 46 6.72 1.81 -22.35
N ALA A 47 6.30 0.76 -23.06
CA ALA A 47 5.66 0.85 -24.38
C ALA A 47 4.12 0.69 -24.35
N TYR A 48 3.48 0.90 -23.19
CA TYR A 48 2.02 0.80 -23.09
C TYR A 48 1.32 1.82 -23.99
N HIS A 49 0.19 1.46 -24.58
CA HIS A 49 -0.37 2.15 -25.74
C HIS A 49 -1.11 3.46 -25.41
N MET A 50 -1.38 3.72 -24.13
CA MET A 50 -2.06 4.92 -23.62
C MET A 50 -1.37 5.43 -22.37
N ASP A 51 -1.71 6.65 -21.93
CA ASP A 51 -1.22 7.23 -20.69
C ASP A 51 -1.82 6.52 -19.46
N ILE A 52 -0.98 6.28 -18.46
CA ILE A 52 -1.36 5.56 -17.23
C ILE A 52 -0.95 6.29 -15.95
N ALA A 53 -0.41 7.51 -16.05
CA ALA A 53 -0.25 8.39 -14.91
C ALA A 53 -1.58 8.68 -14.23
N GLY A 54 -1.57 8.63 -12.90
CA GLY A 54 -2.77 8.74 -12.07
C GLY A 54 -3.32 7.39 -11.59
N ASN A 55 -2.90 6.27 -12.19
CA ASN A 55 -3.17 4.94 -11.67
C ASN A 55 -2.24 4.62 -10.48
N ASN A 56 -2.53 5.20 -9.31
CA ASN A 56 -1.69 5.09 -8.11
C ASN A 56 -1.50 3.64 -7.65
N ASP A 57 -2.51 2.78 -7.81
CA ASP A 57 -2.44 1.36 -7.48
C ASP A 57 -1.31 0.64 -8.25
N LEU A 58 -1.02 1.07 -9.49
CA LEU A 58 0.06 0.53 -10.33
C LEU A 58 1.45 0.73 -9.72
N LEU A 59 1.62 1.77 -8.90
CA LEU A 59 2.90 2.09 -8.27
C LEU A 59 3.36 1.00 -7.30
N SER A 60 2.47 0.13 -6.82
CA SER A 60 2.88 -1.06 -6.07
C SER A 60 3.70 -2.05 -6.90
N LEU A 61 3.58 -2.01 -8.24
CA LEU A 61 4.38 -2.82 -9.17
C LEU A 61 5.57 -2.06 -9.74
N THR A 62 5.40 -0.77 -10.04
CA THR A 62 6.40 0.01 -10.78
C THR A 62 7.31 0.85 -9.88
N GLN A 63 6.84 1.21 -8.68
CA GLN A 63 7.55 2.01 -7.68
C GLN A 63 7.37 1.45 -6.26
N PRO A 64 7.63 0.16 -6.02
CA PRO A 64 7.33 -0.49 -4.75
C PRO A 64 8.05 0.16 -3.56
N ASP A 65 9.23 0.72 -3.77
CA ASP A 65 10.02 1.35 -2.70
C ASP A 65 9.37 2.64 -2.19
N ILE A 66 8.77 3.44 -3.07
CA ILE A 66 7.99 4.63 -2.69
C ILE A 66 6.77 4.22 -1.85
N ILE A 67 6.06 3.16 -2.26
CA ILE A 67 4.89 2.68 -1.52
C ILE A 67 5.28 2.16 -0.13
N ARG A 68 6.43 1.46 -0.01
CA ARG A 68 6.95 1.04 1.30
C ARG A 68 7.32 2.23 2.19
N GLU A 69 8.00 3.22 1.61
CA GLU A 69 8.39 4.44 2.32
C GLU A 69 7.16 5.14 2.91
N ILE A 70 6.10 5.33 2.12
CA ILE A 70 4.86 5.97 2.59
C ILE A 70 4.20 5.18 3.75
N HIS A 71 4.12 3.84 3.65
CA HIS A 71 3.60 3.03 4.76
C HIS A 71 4.45 3.17 6.03
N ARG A 72 5.78 3.19 5.87
CA ARG A 72 6.72 3.34 6.99
C ARG A 72 6.56 4.70 7.64
N GLU A 73 6.49 5.78 6.87
CA GLU A 73 6.27 7.14 7.37
C GLU A 73 5.01 7.25 8.23
N TYR A 74 3.89 6.62 7.81
CA TYR A 74 2.67 6.62 8.62
C TYR A 74 2.82 5.85 9.94
N LEU A 75 3.47 4.70 9.91
CA LEU A 75 3.72 3.90 11.12
C LEU A 75 4.66 4.60 12.09
N GLU A 76 5.73 5.22 11.58
CA GLU A 76 6.67 6.04 12.36
C GLU A 76 6.01 7.31 12.92
N ALA A 77 5.06 7.90 12.19
CA ALA A 77 4.24 9.00 12.66
C ALA A 77 3.22 8.60 13.74
N GLY A 78 3.06 7.30 13.99
CA GLY A 78 2.26 6.78 15.09
C GLY A 78 0.97 6.07 14.69
N ALA A 79 0.74 5.79 13.40
CA ALA A 79 -0.34 4.91 12.99
C ALA A 79 -0.21 3.52 13.65
N ASP A 80 -1.35 2.87 13.85
CA ASP A 80 -1.48 1.49 14.33
C ASP A 80 -2.13 0.58 13.28
N ILE A 81 -2.73 1.16 12.25
CA ILE A 81 -3.37 0.46 11.16
C ILE A 81 -2.97 1.20 9.89
N ILE A 82 -2.52 0.45 8.88
CA ILE A 82 -2.26 0.98 7.54
C ILE A 82 -3.19 0.32 6.53
N GLU A 83 -3.61 1.09 5.54
CA GLU A 83 -4.36 0.59 4.39
C GLU A 83 -3.41 0.07 3.31
N THR A 84 -3.88 -0.84 2.46
CA THR A 84 -3.14 -1.22 1.25
C THR A 84 -3.33 -0.17 0.15
N ASN A 85 -2.34 0.00 -0.74
CA ASN A 85 -2.48 0.84 -1.93
C ASN A 85 -3.36 0.17 -3.00
N THR A 86 -4.66 0.07 -2.74
CA THR A 86 -5.62 -0.73 -3.54
C THR A 86 -6.98 -0.06 -3.70
N PHE A 87 -7.07 1.26 -3.58
CA PHE A 87 -8.36 1.98 -3.66
C PHE A 87 -9.08 1.74 -5.00
N ASN A 88 -8.32 1.68 -6.10
CA ASN A 88 -8.82 1.37 -7.44
C ASN A 88 -8.43 -0.05 -7.90
N GLY A 89 -8.14 -0.96 -6.96
CA GLY A 89 -7.76 -2.34 -7.20
C GLY A 89 -8.92 -3.23 -7.65
N THR A 90 -9.78 -2.75 -8.55
CA THR A 90 -10.94 -3.50 -9.08
C THR A 90 -10.94 -3.49 -10.60
N ARG A 91 -11.62 -4.47 -11.23
CA ARG A 91 -11.69 -4.52 -12.71
C ARG A 91 -12.35 -3.29 -13.32
N LEU A 92 -13.36 -2.73 -12.64
CA LEU A 92 -14.07 -1.56 -13.13
C LEU A 92 -13.18 -0.30 -13.12
N SER A 93 -12.43 -0.06 -12.05
CA SER A 93 -11.54 1.09 -12.01
C SER A 93 -10.34 0.91 -12.96
N GLN A 94 -9.81 -0.31 -13.07
CA GLN A 94 -8.66 -0.58 -13.95
C GLN A 94 -9.02 -0.60 -15.44
N SER A 95 -10.31 -0.66 -15.83
CA SER A 95 -10.71 -0.56 -17.23
C SER A 95 -10.49 0.83 -17.82
N ASP A 96 -10.42 1.88 -16.99
CA ASP A 96 -10.04 3.24 -17.44
C ASP A 96 -8.61 3.29 -18.02
N TYR A 97 -7.79 2.28 -17.70
CA TYR A 97 -6.40 2.12 -18.17
C TYR A 97 -6.19 0.83 -18.99
N GLU A 98 -7.24 0.06 -19.31
CA GLU A 98 -7.16 -1.27 -19.96
C GLU A 98 -6.27 -2.30 -19.21
N MET A 99 -6.26 -2.22 -17.88
CA MET A 99 -5.38 -3.01 -16.98
C MET A 99 -6.13 -4.01 -16.09
N GLU A 100 -7.34 -4.42 -16.45
CA GLU A 100 -8.20 -5.29 -15.62
C GLU A 100 -7.56 -6.64 -15.29
N SER A 101 -6.69 -7.13 -16.19
CA SER A 101 -5.93 -8.36 -16.01
C SER A 101 -4.92 -8.30 -14.85
N LEU A 102 -4.48 -7.09 -14.46
CA LEU A 102 -3.51 -6.88 -13.38
C LEU A 102 -4.14 -6.82 -11.99
N VAL A 103 -5.47 -6.76 -11.88
CA VAL A 103 -6.18 -6.52 -10.60
C VAL A 103 -5.73 -7.48 -9.49
N HIS A 104 -5.59 -8.77 -9.78
CA HIS A 104 -5.17 -9.73 -8.77
C HIS A 104 -3.74 -9.45 -8.29
N GLU A 105 -2.82 -9.22 -9.23
CA GLU A 105 -1.42 -8.94 -8.95
C GLU A 105 -1.26 -7.62 -8.17
N LEU A 106 -1.97 -6.56 -8.58
CA LEU A 106 -1.98 -5.26 -7.89
C LEU A 106 -2.35 -5.42 -6.42
N ASN A 107 -3.45 -6.11 -6.12
CA ASN A 107 -3.90 -6.30 -4.74
C ASN A 107 -2.93 -7.16 -3.94
N GLN A 108 -2.41 -8.22 -4.54
CA GLN A 108 -1.47 -9.13 -3.89
C GLN A 108 -0.17 -8.41 -3.53
N GLU A 109 0.40 -7.67 -4.47
CA GLU A 109 1.66 -6.94 -4.25
C GLU A 109 1.46 -5.78 -3.28
N SER A 110 0.40 -4.98 -3.40
CA SER A 110 0.09 -3.93 -2.42
C SER A 110 -0.06 -4.50 -1.00
N ALA A 111 -0.74 -5.64 -0.83
CA ALA A 111 -0.87 -6.29 0.48
C ALA A 111 0.45 -6.84 1.00
N ARG A 112 1.30 -7.40 0.12
CA ARG A 112 2.64 -7.87 0.48
C ARG A 112 3.50 -6.71 0.99
N LEU A 113 3.55 -5.59 0.26
CA LEU A 113 4.33 -4.41 0.65
C LEU A 113 3.91 -3.87 2.02
N ALA A 114 2.60 -3.66 2.24
CA ALA A 114 2.09 -3.19 3.52
C ALA A 114 2.42 -4.15 4.67
N ARG A 115 2.29 -5.48 4.45
CA ARG A 115 2.64 -6.47 5.48
C ARG A 115 4.13 -6.51 5.79
N GLU A 116 4.99 -6.43 4.78
CA GLU A 116 6.45 -6.39 4.99
C GLU A 116 6.83 -5.22 5.89
N VAL A 117 6.35 -4.02 5.56
CA VAL A 117 6.67 -2.82 6.35
C VAL A 117 6.09 -2.92 7.77
N ALA A 118 4.87 -3.44 7.94
CA ALA A 118 4.34 -3.67 9.28
C ALA A 118 5.19 -4.71 10.05
N ASP A 119 5.60 -5.83 9.44
CA ASP A 119 6.45 -6.81 10.14
C ASP A 119 7.81 -6.22 10.53
N GLU A 120 8.39 -5.35 9.70
CA GLU A 120 9.61 -4.61 10.03
C GLU A 120 9.41 -3.68 11.24
N ILE A 121 8.34 -2.89 11.24
CA ILE A 121 8.00 -1.99 12.35
C ILE A 121 7.73 -2.77 13.64
N THR A 122 7.02 -3.90 13.60
CA THR A 122 6.84 -4.77 14.78
C THR A 122 8.18 -5.26 15.33
N ALA A 123 9.11 -5.63 14.44
CA ALA A 123 10.41 -6.15 14.84
C ALA A 123 11.27 -5.08 15.52
N GLU A 124 11.14 -3.83 15.09
CA GLU A 124 11.78 -2.66 15.69
C GLU A 124 11.08 -2.23 17.00
N ASN A 125 9.75 -2.30 17.04
CA ASN A 125 8.92 -1.93 18.19
C ASN A 125 7.70 -2.89 18.34
N PRO A 126 7.75 -3.85 19.28
CA PRO A 126 6.66 -4.81 19.49
C PRO A 126 5.32 -4.22 19.93
N ASP A 127 5.28 -2.96 20.39
CA ASP A 127 4.03 -2.26 20.73
C ASP A 127 3.35 -1.65 19.48
N LYS A 128 4.02 -1.71 18.33
CA LYS A 128 3.55 -1.26 17.02
C LYS A 128 3.28 -2.45 16.07
N PRO A 129 2.43 -2.25 15.04
CA PRO A 129 1.86 -3.31 14.18
C PRO A 129 2.87 -4.07 13.33
#